data_AF-A0A7W6DCQ5-F1
#
_entry.id   AF-A0A7W6DCQ5-F1
#
_cell.length_a   1.000
_cell.length_b   1.000
_cell.length_c   1.000
_cell.angle_alpha   90.00
_cell.angle_beta   90.00
_cell.angle_gamma   90.00
#
_symmetry.space_group_name_H-M   'P 1'
#
loop_
_entity.id
_entity.type
_entity.pdbx_description
1 polymer ?
#
loop_
_entity_poly.entity_id
_entity_poly.type
_entity_poly.pdbx_seq_one_letter_code
_entity_poly.pdbx_strand_id
1 'polypeptide(L)'
;MALSELYANTGATGFTINFFMNAGPYPRLGLLAAPFFTTNDPIKALTDKGCDVRLIVRFSPITTPEALRQALENPRVKTRYFTDAKFHTKLYIIDDSALVGSANLTDSGLKANRELSVLLKQERDEAFYALPGLFDELWNDADVLNEEVLREYGKAFKSKEKPQDEDAFEKFIHKFVKPAAPKSIVVGSEKKSKERAFIQGFRRKYDEILVPAHHEVLEVAQQHGFGRPEYAGQDPQIEMARFLGWLRLTQGSGDGWRETSLLSDSKDRAARIAEYVQIWQSTDDTVKGDMYHASAEIENIANIRTYLCDPNELDRLSFDELFRHLTGCHAFLERLPFVSKDIGDNLSGLERLRIDFQKKNTLEAVVRTVRYLLAGSGDAIERAYDCVYGSYKLKGFGEACVMELLGWGDTKRPPFNNRSIRGIRLLGFDVEHLVAGE
;
A
#
# COMPACT_ATOMS: atom_id res chain seq x y z
N MET A 1 16.73 24.55 19.06
CA MET A 1 17.85 24.32 20.00
C MET A 1 18.88 23.44 19.29
N ALA A 2 20.17 23.59 19.59
CA ALA A 2 21.20 22.71 19.02
C ALA A 2 21.06 21.27 19.56
N LEU A 3 21.40 20.29 18.74
CA LEU A 3 21.48 18.88 19.15
C LEU A 3 22.68 18.66 20.07
N SER A 4 22.56 17.71 21.01
CA SER A 4 23.67 17.28 21.86
C SER A 4 24.52 16.24 21.12
N GLU A 5 25.83 16.26 21.33
CA GLU A 5 26.76 15.25 20.80
C GLU A 5 26.51 13.85 21.40
N LEU A 6 25.96 13.82 22.61
CA LEU A 6 25.74 12.60 23.39
C LEU A 6 24.45 12.74 24.17
N TYR A 7 23.63 11.69 24.19
CA TYR A 7 22.38 11.65 24.95
C TYR A 7 22.46 10.53 25.99
N ALA A 8 22.25 10.87 27.26
CA ALA A 8 22.24 9.88 28.35
C ALA A 8 21.05 10.04 29.31
N ASN A 9 20.02 10.79 28.92
CA ASN A 9 18.85 11.14 29.73
C ASN A 9 19.24 11.79 31.07
N THR A 10 20.13 12.79 30.99
CA THR A 10 20.54 13.60 32.15
C THR A 10 20.44 15.08 31.83
N GLY A 11 20.44 15.93 32.85
CA GLY A 11 20.51 17.38 32.63
C GLY A 11 21.79 17.85 31.91
N ALA A 12 22.90 17.09 32.02
CA ALA A 12 24.19 17.46 31.43
C ALA A 12 24.31 17.06 29.95
N THR A 13 23.72 15.93 29.55
CA THR A 13 23.82 15.38 28.19
C THR A 13 22.50 15.51 27.40
N GLY A 14 21.43 15.94 28.05
CA GLY A 14 20.10 15.99 27.47
C GLY A 14 19.39 14.63 27.45
N PHE A 15 18.12 14.68 27.06
CA PHE A 15 17.22 13.53 26.94
C PHE A 15 17.11 13.09 25.49
N THR A 16 17.08 11.78 25.24
CA THR A 16 17.01 11.20 23.89
C THR A 16 15.82 11.74 23.11
N ILE A 17 14.67 12.00 23.76
CA ILE A 17 13.51 12.61 23.12
C ILE A 17 13.83 13.95 22.41
N ASN A 18 14.82 14.69 22.92
CA ASN A 18 15.21 15.98 22.36
C ASN A 18 15.85 15.86 20.98
N PHE A 19 16.40 14.69 20.60
CA PHE A 19 16.86 14.46 19.23
C PHE A 19 15.71 14.64 18.22
N PHE A 20 14.54 14.08 18.53
CA PHE A 20 13.33 14.18 17.71
C PHE A 20 12.69 15.57 17.80
N MET A 21 12.53 16.09 19.02
CA MET A 21 11.90 17.40 19.23
C MET A 21 12.69 18.55 18.61
N ASN A 22 14.02 18.47 18.67
CA ASN A 22 14.93 19.48 18.11
C ASN A 22 15.40 19.17 16.69
N ALA A 23 14.79 18.19 16.02
CA ALA A 23 14.94 18.03 14.57
C ALA A 23 14.66 19.38 13.88
N GLY A 24 15.32 19.62 12.74
CA GLY A 24 15.25 20.88 12.00
C GLY A 24 13.82 21.37 11.75
N PRO A 25 13.63 22.65 11.36
CA PRO A 25 12.30 23.23 11.22
C PRO A 25 11.43 22.53 10.17
N TYR A 26 12.05 21.89 9.17
CA TYR A 26 11.39 21.16 8.09
C TYR A 26 12.09 19.82 7.83
N PRO A 27 12.04 18.88 8.78
CA PRO A 27 12.65 17.58 8.58
C PRO A 27 11.89 16.84 7.47
N ARG A 28 12.59 16.18 6.56
CA ARG A 28 11.93 15.53 5.40
C ARG A 28 11.72 14.05 5.63
N LEU A 29 12.74 13.35 6.11
CA LEU A 29 12.70 11.89 6.27
C LEU A 29 13.28 11.44 7.62
N GLY A 30 12.49 10.67 8.36
CA GLY A 30 12.89 9.95 9.56
C GLY A 30 12.97 8.44 9.33
N LEU A 31 14.13 7.84 9.58
CA LEU A 31 14.35 6.39 9.52
C LEU A 31 14.57 5.86 10.93
N LEU A 32 13.56 5.23 11.52
CA LEU A 32 13.55 4.85 12.93
C LEU A 32 13.48 3.34 13.07
N ALA A 33 14.47 2.73 13.72
CA ALA A 33 14.52 1.30 14.01
C ALA A 33 14.73 1.10 15.51
N ALA A 34 13.80 0.42 16.18
CA ALA A 34 13.91 0.08 17.60
C ALA A 34 13.09 -1.17 17.95
N PRO A 35 13.59 -2.13 18.74
CA PRO A 35 12.83 -3.34 19.05
C PRO A 35 11.61 -3.08 19.94
N PHE A 36 11.63 -2.03 20.77
CA PHE A 36 10.51 -1.70 21.66
C PHE A 36 9.90 -0.36 21.32
N PHE A 37 8.57 -0.34 21.26
CA PHE A 37 7.80 0.82 20.89
C PHE A 37 6.53 0.94 21.73
N THR A 38 6.46 1.96 22.58
CA THR A 38 5.32 2.19 23.49
C THR A 38 4.77 3.60 23.43
N THR A 39 5.41 4.53 22.72
CA THR A 39 5.00 5.94 22.64
C THR A 39 5.22 6.52 21.24
N ASN A 40 4.26 7.33 20.76
CA ASN A 40 4.35 8.03 19.48
C ASN A 40 4.93 9.44 19.60
N ASP A 41 5.27 9.92 20.80
CA ASP A 41 5.85 11.26 21.01
C ASP A 41 7.00 11.60 20.03
N PRO A 42 8.02 10.76 19.82
CA PRO A 42 9.09 11.07 18.87
C PRO A 42 8.60 11.13 17.41
N ILE A 43 7.60 10.32 17.04
CA ILE A 43 7.04 10.30 15.68
C ILE A 43 6.18 11.53 15.45
N LYS A 44 5.35 11.93 16.42
CA LYS A 44 4.57 13.17 16.38
C LYS A 44 5.48 14.39 16.25
N ALA A 45 6.56 14.45 17.01
CA ALA A 45 7.54 15.53 16.93
C ALA A 45 8.15 15.73 15.52
N LEU A 46 8.19 14.67 14.70
CA LEU A 46 8.63 14.73 13.30
C LEU A 46 7.46 15.01 12.35
N THR A 47 6.39 14.23 12.44
CA THR A 47 5.25 14.30 11.52
C THR A 47 4.46 15.61 11.63
N ASP A 48 4.39 16.23 12.81
CA ASP A 48 3.79 17.56 13.02
C ASP A 48 4.57 18.66 12.26
N LYS A 49 5.84 18.40 11.91
CA LYS A 49 6.67 19.28 11.08
C LYS A 49 6.66 18.89 9.59
N GLY A 50 5.80 17.94 9.20
CA GLY A 50 5.67 17.46 7.83
C GLY A 50 6.67 16.39 7.41
N CYS A 51 7.43 15.81 8.34
CA CYS A 51 8.40 14.75 8.06
C CYS A 51 7.70 13.41 7.81
N ASP A 52 8.15 12.68 6.78
CA ASP A 52 7.73 11.30 6.55
C ASP A 52 8.62 10.34 7.34
N VAL A 53 8.02 9.33 7.96
CA VAL A 53 8.71 8.40 8.87
C VAL A 53 8.61 6.97 8.36
N ARG A 54 9.75 6.28 8.30
CA ARG A 54 9.86 4.83 8.15
C ARG A 54 10.20 4.24 9.51
N LEU A 55 9.28 3.48 10.09
CA LEU A 55 9.40 2.88 11.41
C LEU A 55 9.58 1.36 11.31
N ILE A 56 10.64 0.80 11.91
CA ILE A 56 10.85 -0.64 12.08
C ILE A 56 10.79 -0.97 13.56
N VAL A 57 9.91 -1.90 13.92
CA VAL A 57 9.77 -2.38 15.30
C VAL A 57 9.82 -3.91 15.40
N ARG A 58 9.88 -4.43 16.62
CA ARG A 58 9.69 -5.85 16.88
C ARG A 58 8.42 -6.08 17.70
N PHE A 59 7.67 -7.10 17.32
CA PHE A 59 6.58 -7.62 18.12
C PHE A 59 7.14 -8.30 19.36
N SER A 60 6.75 -7.82 20.53
CA SER A 60 7.32 -8.23 21.81
C SER A 60 6.30 -8.06 22.93
N PRO A 61 6.55 -8.63 24.13
CA PRO A 61 5.70 -8.37 25.30
C PRO A 61 5.65 -6.90 25.72
N ILE A 62 6.55 -6.06 25.20
CA ILE A 62 6.74 -4.65 25.55
C ILE A 62 6.09 -3.71 24.53
N THR A 63 6.23 -3.99 23.23
CA THR A 63 5.68 -3.16 22.14
C THR A 63 4.15 -3.14 22.19
N THR A 64 3.53 -1.98 22.40
CA THR A 64 2.08 -1.92 22.65
C THR A 64 1.27 -1.84 21.35
N PRO A 65 0.15 -2.59 21.23
CA PRO A 65 -0.78 -2.45 20.10
C PRO A 65 -1.32 -1.02 19.95
N GLU A 66 -1.48 -0.29 21.04
CA GLU A 66 -1.94 1.10 21.05
C GLU A 66 -0.94 2.05 20.37
N ALA A 67 0.36 1.90 20.62
CA ALA A 67 1.37 2.69 19.93
C ALA A 67 1.44 2.34 18.44
N LEU A 68 1.37 1.05 18.10
CA LEU A 68 1.33 0.59 16.71
C LEU A 68 0.11 1.11 15.95
N ARG A 69 -1.06 1.16 16.59
CA ARG A 69 -2.29 1.72 16.00
C ARG A 69 -2.12 3.19 15.64
N GLN A 70 -1.62 4.00 16.58
CA GLN A 70 -1.37 5.42 16.33
C GLN A 70 -0.37 5.65 15.20
N ALA A 71 0.66 4.80 15.08
CA ALA A 71 1.62 4.86 13.98
C ALA A 71 0.97 4.46 12.64
N LEU A 72 0.15 3.39 12.62
CA LEU A 72 -0.54 2.92 11.42
C LEU A 72 -1.58 3.91 10.90
N GLU A 73 -2.27 4.61 11.80
CA GLU A 73 -3.30 5.62 11.46
C GLU A 73 -2.69 6.96 10.98
N ASN A 74 -1.38 7.17 11.15
CA ASN A 74 -0.71 8.39 10.70
C ASN A 74 -0.28 8.27 9.22
N PRO A 75 -0.81 9.10 8.30
CA PRO A 75 -0.54 8.97 6.87
C PRO A 75 0.92 9.24 6.48
N ARG A 76 1.71 9.88 7.36
CA ARG A 76 3.14 10.15 7.14
C ARG A 76 4.05 9.03 7.66
N VAL A 77 3.49 7.96 8.22
CA VAL A 77 4.27 6.90 8.87
C VAL A 77 4.05 5.58 8.14
N LYS A 78 5.14 4.99 7.65
CA LYS A 78 5.17 3.62 7.16
C LYS A 78 5.78 2.74 8.24
N THR A 79 5.02 1.76 8.72
CA THR A 79 5.49 0.87 9.80
C THR A 79 5.75 -0.53 9.27
N ARG A 80 6.92 -1.07 9.62
CA ARG A 80 7.31 -2.46 9.38
C ARG A 80 7.70 -3.15 10.68
N TYR A 81 7.63 -4.47 10.68
CA TYR A 81 7.88 -5.25 11.88
C TYR A 81 8.72 -6.52 11.61
N PHE A 82 9.39 -6.94 12.68
CA PHE A 82 9.93 -8.28 12.86
C PHE A 82 9.19 -8.99 14.01
N THR A 83 9.20 -10.32 13.98
CA THR A 83 8.83 -11.19 15.12
C THR A 83 10.05 -11.84 15.76
N ASP A 84 11.20 -11.85 15.06
CA ASP A 84 12.44 -12.47 15.53
C ASP A 84 13.06 -11.66 16.68
N ALA A 85 13.33 -12.32 17.80
CA ALA A 85 13.93 -11.74 18.98
C ALA A 85 15.34 -11.15 18.73
N LYS A 86 16.04 -11.58 17.68
CA LYS A 86 17.38 -11.08 17.33
C LYS A 86 17.40 -9.65 16.81
N PHE A 87 16.28 -9.11 16.33
CA PHE A 87 16.23 -7.69 15.97
C PHE A 87 16.37 -6.84 17.23
N HIS A 88 17.52 -6.18 17.39
CA HIS A 88 17.82 -5.35 18.56
C HIS A 88 18.45 -3.98 18.21
N THR A 89 18.49 -3.63 16.93
CA THR A 89 19.01 -2.36 16.43
C THR A 89 18.24 -1.18 17.01
N LYS A 90 18.97 -0.17 17.50
CA LYS A 90 18.42 1.15 17.86
C LYS A 90 19.15 2.20 17.04
N LEU A 91 18.52 2.61 15.96
CA LEU A 91 19.07 3.52 14.96
C LEU A 91 17.98 4.52 14.58
N TYR A 92 18.29 5.80 14.70
CA TYR A 92 17.37 6.87 14.35
C TYR A 92 18.09 7.85 13.43
N ILE A 93 17.66 7.96 12.18
CA ILE A 93 18.22 8.92 11.21
C ILE A 93 17.14 9.94 10.90
N ILE A 94 17.48 11.22 10.95
CA ILE A 94 16.63 12.33 10.54
C ILE A 94 17.47 13.18 9.58
N ASP A 95 17.13 13.12 8.30
CA ASP A 95 17.87 13.78 7.22
C ASP A 95 19.39 13.51 7.27
N ASP A 96 20.18 14.49 7.71
CA ASP A 96 21.66 14.49 7.77
C ASP A 96 22.23 14.11 9.14
N SER A 97 21.37 13.75 10.09
CA SER A 97 21.73 13.49 11.49
C SER A 97 21.26 12.11 11.93
N ALA A 98 22.10 11.36 12.62
CA ALA A 98 21.78 10.02 13.12
C ALA A 98 22.10 9.88 14.61
N LEU A 99 21.25 9.16 15.33
CA LEU A 99 21.44 8.79 16.71
C LEU A 99 21.54 7.27 16.81
N VAL A 100 22.66 6.79 17.35
CA VAL A 100 22.95 5.36 17.53
C VAL A 100 23.24 5.10 19.01
N GLY A 101 22.60 4.11 19.61
CA GLY A 101 22.78 3.86 21.04
C GLY A 101 21.89 2.78 21.63
N SER A 102 21.57 2.93 22.91
CA SER A 102 20.80 1.94 23.68
C SER A 102 19.30 2.27 23.83
N ALA A 103 18.91 3.53 23.59
CA ALA A 103 17.55 4.00 23.84
C ALA A 103 16.54 3.39 22.87
N ASN A 104 15.46 2.81 23.40
CA ASN A 104 14.29 2.37 22.64
C ASN A 104 13.23 3.48 22.54
N LEU A 105 12.22 3.30 21.67
CA LEU A 105 11.08 4.21 21.53
C LEU A 105 10.02 3.96 22.62
N THR A 106 10.45 4.03 23.88
CA THR A 106 9.59 3.91 25.07
C THR A 106 9.72 5.18 25.93
N ASP A 107 8.72 5.50 26.74
CA ASP A 107 8.80 6.69 27.61
C ASP A 107 10.03 6.65 28.52
N SER A 108 10.33 5.46 29.06
CA SER A 108 11.51 5.25 29.89
C SER A 108 12.81 5.39 29.10
N GLY A 109 12.93 4.77 27.93
CA GLY A 109 14.13 4.87 27.08
C GLY A 109 14.39 6.30 26.58
N LEU A 110 13.33 7.08 26.36
CA LEU A 110 13.45 8.41 25.80
C LEU A 110 13.69 9.51 26.85
N LYS A 111 13.23 9.30 28.09
CA LYS A 111 13.14 10.36 29.12
C LYS A 111 13.74 10.01 30.49
N ALA A 112 14.01 8.74 30.82
CA ALA A 112 14.33 8.34 32.20
C ALA A 112 15.52 7.38 32.36
N ASN A 113 15.57 6.30 31.58
CA ASN A 113 16.62 5.29 31.69
C ASN A 113 18.00 5.90 31.47
N ARG A 114 19.02 5.39 32.16
CA ARG A 114 20.41 5.69 31.81
C ARG A 114 20.77 5.02 30.50
N GLU A 115 20.47 5.71 29.41
CA GLU A 115 20.84 5.32 28.06
C GLU A 115 22.21 5.91 27.70
N LEU A 116 22.78 5.44 26.61
CA LEU A 116 23.92 6.08 25.98
C LEU A 116 23.73 6.02 24.48
N SER A 117 23.64 7.20 23.88
CA SER A 117 23.54 7.36 22.43
C SER A 117 24.49 8.44 21.95
N VAL A 118 25.11 8.22 20.80
CA VAL A 118 26.01 9.16 20.14
C VAL A 118 25.34 9.77 18.91
N LEU A 119 25.51 11.08 18.72
CA LEU A 119 25.08 11.78 17.53
C LEU A 119 26.16 11.66 16.45
N LEU A 120 25.74 11.28 15.25
CA LEU A 120 26.55 11.28 14.04
C LEU A 120 25.92 12.26 13.05
N LYS A 121 26.74 13.01 12.33
CA LYS A 121 26.30 13.99 11.35
C LYS A 121 27.01 13.81 10.02
N GLN A 122 26.25 13.92 8.94
CA GLN A 122 26.73 13.71 7.57
C GLN A 122 27.90 14.63 7.21
N GLU A 123 27.94 15.86 7.72
CA GLU A 123 29.00 16.82 7.36
C GLU A 123 30.39 16.48 7.92
N ARG A 124 30.49 15.60 8.93
CA ARG A 124 31.76 15.36 9.64
C ARG A 124 32.04 13.90 10.00
N ASP A 125 31.01 13.05 10.08
CA ASP A 125 31.16 11.68 10.56
C ASP A 125 31.08 10.69 9.40
N GLU A 126 32.22 10.12 8.99
CA GLU A 126 32.31 9.17 7.87
C GLU A 126 31.38 7.96 8.04
N ALA A 127 31.20 7.50 9.28
CA ALA A 127 30.33 6.37 9.60
C ALA A 127 28.85 6.63 9.23
N PHE A 128 28.42 7.90 9.13
CA PHE A 128 27.05 8.26 8.76
C PHE A 128 26.66 7.65 7.41
N TYR A 129 27.56 7.66 6.43
CA TYR A 129 27.26 7.23 5.05
C TYR A 129 26.86 5.75 4.94
N ALA A 130 27.21 4.91 5.92
CA ALA A 130 26.80 3.51 5.96
C ALA A 130 25.40 3.29 6.59
N LEU A 131 24.93 4.23 7.43
CA LEU A 131 23.73 4.03 8.25
C LEU A 131 22.43 3.92 7.43
N PRO A 132 22.19 4.75 6.39
CA PRO A 132 21.01 4.58 5.54
C PRO A 132 20.96 3.22 4.86
N GLY A 133 22.11 2.70 4.39
CA GLY A 133 22.20 1.37 3.79
C GLY A 133 21.84 0.26 4.77
N LEU A 134 22.35 0.31 6.00
CA LEU A 134 21.98 -0.63 7.06
C LEU A 134 20.48 -0.55 7.42
N PHE A 135 19.92 0.65 7.45
CA PHE A 135 18.48 0.81 7.64
C PHE A 135 17.70 0.18 6.48
N ASP A 136 18.10 0.43 5.23
CA ASP A 136 17.42 -0.09 4.05
C ASP A 136 17.47 -1.63 3.97
N GLU A 137 18.56 -2.26 4.41
CA GLU A 137 18.64 -3.72 4.54
C GLU A 137 17.58 -4.24 5.52
N LEU A 138 17.51 -3.67 6.73
CA LEU A 138 16.50 -4.02 7.74
C LEU A 138 15.09 -3.74 7.22
N TRP A 139 14.89 -2.59 6.60
CA TRP A 139 13.61 -2.19 6.02
C TRP A 139 13.13 -3.21 4.99
N ASN A 140 14.04 -3.64 4.11
CA ASN A 140 13.72 -4.56 3.03
C ASN A 140 13.37 -5.97 3.51
N ASP A 141 13.90 -6.40 4.64
CA ASP A 141 13.64 -7.70 5.25
C ASP A 141 12.42 -7.72 6.19
N ALA A 142 12.03 -6.55 6.70
CA ALA A 142 10.87 -6.39 7.58
C ALA A 142 9.54 -6.49 6.81
N ASP A 143 8.51 -7.01 7.47
CA ASP A 143 7.16 -7.10 6.89
C ASP A 143 6.35 -5.83 7.16
N VAL A 144 5.47 -5.46 6.22
CA VAL A 144 4.56 -4.33 6.35
C VAL A 144 3.50 -4.57 7.43
N LEU A 145 3.38 -3.63 8.38
CA LEU A 145 2.28 -3.61 9.34
C LEU A 145 0.99 -3.17 8.64
N ASN A 146 -0.08 -3.94 8.81
CA ASN A 146 -1.43 -3.61 8.33
C ASN A 146 -2.47 -3.89 9.42
N GLU A 147 -3.73 -3.53 9.16
CA GLU A 147 -4.85 -3.69 10.09
C GLU A 147 -5.05 -5.14 10.58
N GLU A 148 -4.87 -6.12 9.70
CA GLU A 148 -5.02 -7.53 10.05
C GLU A 148 -3.91 -7.99 10.98
N VAL A 149 -2.66 -7.72 10.60
CA VAL A 149 -1.50 -8.06 11.41
C VAL A 149 -1.61 -7.40 12.79
N LEU A 150 -1.98 -6.12 12.84
CA LEU A 150 -2.16 -5.39 14.10
C LEU A 150 -3.28 -5.99 14.95
N ARG A 151 -4.39 -6.42 14.33
CA ARG A 151 -5.49 -7.09 15.03
C ARG A 151 -5.03 -8.43 15.62
N GLU A 152 -4.35 -9.27 14.85
CA GLU A 152 -3.85 -10.56 15.34
C GLU A 152 -2.76 -10.39 16.41
N TYR A 153 -1.86 -9.42 16.24
CA TYR A 153 -0.90 -9.03 17.27
C TYR A 153 -1.62 -8.55 18.54
N GLY A 154 -2.66 -7.73 18.41
CA GLY A 154 -3.47 -7.26 19.53
C GLY A 154 -4.15 -8.40 20.31
N LYS A 155 -4.62 -9.45 19.62
CA LYS A 155 -5.14 -10.66 20.27
C LYS A 155 -4.05 -11.40 21.04
N ALA A 156 -2.88 -11.59 20.43
CA ALA A 156 -1.73 -12.22 21.06
C ALA A 156 -1.29 -11.44 22.31
N PHE A 157 -1.21 -10.11 22.20
CA PHE A 157 -0.79 -9.21 23.28
C PHE A 157 -1.75 -9.24 24.49
N LYS A 158 -3.05 -9.42 24.24
CA LYS A 158 -4.09 -9.49 25.29
C LYS A 158 -4.34 -10.92 25.80
N SER A 159 -3.68 -11.93 25.23
CA SER A 159 -3.85 -13.32 25.64
C SER A 159 -3.37 -13.53 27.08
N LYS A 160 -4.13 -14.32 27.86
CA LYS A 160 -3.72 -14.74 29.21
C LYS A 160 -2.49 -15.65 29.20
N GLU A 161 -2.22 -16.32 28.09
CA GLU A 161 -1.08 -17.21 27.89
C GLU A 161 0.18 -16.48 27.40
N LYS A 162 0.12 -15.14 27.24
CA LYS A 162 1.23 -14.35 26.70
C LYS A 162 2.49 -14.52 27.56
N PRO A 163 3.59 -15.05 27.00
CA PRO A 163 4.88 -15.06 27.69
C PRO A 163 5.42 -13.64 27.88
N GLN A 164 6.10 -13.40 29.01
CA GLN A 164 6.85 -12.16 29.23
C GLN A 164 8.31 -12.26 28.77
N ASP A 165 8.82 -13.48 28.69
CA ASP A 165 10.12 -13.78 28.09
C ASP A 165 10.05 -13.61 26.56
N GLU A 166 11.09 -13.03 25.98
CA GLU A 166 11.08 -12.63 24.56
C GLU A 166 11.18 -13.83 23.62
N ASP A 167 12.06 -14.78 23.91
CA ASP A 167 12.26 -15.98 23.09
C ASP A 167 11.00 -16.87 23.13
N ALA A 168 10.35 -16.95 24.30
CA ALA A 168 9.06 -17.60 24.43
C ALA A 168 7.95 -16.84 23.68
N PHE A 169 7.96 -15.51 23.72
CA PHE A 169 6.98 -14.69 23.01
C PHE A 169 7.12 -14.81 21.49
N GLU A 170 8.34 -14.85 20.95
CA GLU A 170 8.58 -15.07 19.52
C GLU A 170 7.86 -16.35 19.03
N LYS A 171 8.06 -17.47 19.72
CA LYS A 171 7.40 -18.74 19.37
C LYS A 171 5.88 -18.65 19.52
N PHE A 172 5.41 -17.90 20.51
CA PHE A 172 3.99 -17.70 20.77
C PHE A 172 3.32 -16.87 19.68
N ILE A 173 3.94 -15.77 19.23
CA ILE A 173 3.34 -14.86 18.24
C ILE A 173 3.19 -15.51 16.86
N HIS A 174 4.02 -16.52 16.54
CA HIS A 174 3.91 -17.26 15.28
C HIS A 174 2.60 -18.04 15.10
N LYS A 175 1.81 -18.21 16.17
CA LYS A 175 0.45 -18.75 16.10
C LYS A 175 -0.57 -17.76 15.52
N PHE A 176 -0.23 -16.47 15.55
CA PHE A 176 -1.12 -15.36 15.18
C PHE A 176 -0.64 -14.63 13.92
N VAL A 177 0.68 -14.49 13.76
CA VAL A 177 1.30 -13.72 12.68
C VAL A 177 2.41 -14.56 12.04
N LYS A 178 2.57 -14.48 10.71
CA LYS A 178 3.64 -15.20 10.01
C LYS A 178 5.03 -14.77 10.53
N PRO A 179 5.99 -15.71 10.68
CA PRO A 179 7.33 -15.38 11.14
C PRO A 179 8.01 -14.32 10.28
N ALA A 180 8.60 -13.34 10.95
CA ALA A 180 9.32 -12.23 10.38
C ALA A 180 10.70 -12.06 10.99
N ALA A 181 11.75 -12.38 10.23
CA ALA A 181 13.13 -12.31 10.67
C ALA A 181 13.98 -11.46 9.71
N PRO A 182 14.98 -10.72 10.21
CA PRO A 182 16.05 -10.20 9.37
C PRO A 182 16.74 -11.37 8.65
N LYS A 183 17.28 -11.16 7.44
CA LYS A 183 18.08 -12.21 6.80
C LYS A 183 19.30 -12.52 7.67
N SER A 184 19.36 -13.75 8.19
CA SER A 184 20.62 -14.34 8.67
C SER A 184 21.20 -15.21 7.56
N ILE A 185 22.53 -15.30 7.47
CA ILE A 185 23.30 -16.06 6.45
C ILE A 185 23.06 -17.60 6.55
N VAL A 186 22.05 -18.08 7.28
CA VAL A 186 21.80 -19.51 7.46
C VAL A 186 20.84 -20.04 6.39
N VAL A 187 21.40 -20.88 5.53
CA VAL A 187 20.80 -21.56 4.37
C VAL A 187 19.65 -22.49 4.79
N GLY A 188 18.45 -22.29 4.23
CA GLY A 188 17.32 -23.23 4.38
C GLY A 188 15.89 -22.70 4.19
N SER A 189 15.68 -21.38 4.06
CA SER A 189 14.35 -20.73 4.06
C SER A 189 13.81 -20.27 2.69
N GLU A 190 14.46 -20.65 1.59
CA GLU A 190 14.31 -19.97 0.29
C GLU A 190 12.90 -19.94 -0.32
N LYS A 191 12.08 -21.01 -0.17
CA LYS A 191 10.75 -21.05 -0.82
C LYS A 191 9.71 -20.20 -0.08
N LYS A 192 9.69 -20.23 1.27
CA LYS A 192 8.85 -19.34 2.10
C LYS A 192 9.31 -17.88 2.00
N SER A 193 10.61 -17.65 1.76
CA SER A 193 11.17 -16.32 1.51
C SER A 193 10.64 -15.69 0.22
N LYS A 194 10.50 -16.45 -0.88
CA LYS A 194 10.05 -15.92 -2.18
C LYS A 194 8.59 -15.46 -2.15
N GLU A 195 7.67 -16.32 -1.71
CA GLU A 195 6.24 -15.99 -1.59
C GLU A 195 6.02 -14.75 -0.72
N ARG A 196 6.69 -14.72 0.44
CA ARG A 196 6.69 -13.56 1.34
C ARG A 196 7.22 -12.31 0.65
N ALA A 197 8.35 -12.40 -0.05
CA ALA A 197 8.91 -11.26 -0.79
C ALA A 197 7.95 -10.73 -1.86
N PHE A 198 7.23 -11.61 -2.57
CA PHE A 198 6.21 -11.18 -3.54
C PHE A 198 5.02 -10.49 -2.88
N ILE A 199 4.47 -11.04 -1.79
CA ILE A 199 3.38 -10.41 -1.03
C ILE A 199 3.83 -9.03 -0.52
N GLN A 200 5.05 -8.92 0.00
CA GLN A 200 5.60 -7.62 0.42
C GLN A 200 5.78 -6.68 -0.78
N GLY A 201 6.14 -7.18 -1.96
CA GLY A 201 6.14 -6.40 -3.20
C GLY A 201 4.76 -5.84 -3.53
N PHE A 202 3.71 -6.66 -3.40
CA PHE A 202 2.32 -6.21 -3.58
C PHE A 202 1.92 -5.15 -2.56
N ARG A 203 2.25 -5.32 -1.28
CA ARG A 203 1.96 -4.32 -0.24
C ARG A 203 2.69 -3.01 -0.49
N ARG A 204 3.97 -3.06 -0.86
CA ARG A 204 4.72 -1.86 -1.24
C ARG A 204 4.07 -1.13 -2.40
N LYS A 205 3.73 -1.87 -3.47
CA LYS A 205 3.08 -1.32 -4.65
C LYS A 205 1.73 -0.69 -4.32
N TYR A 206 0.84 -1.44 -3.68
CA TYR A 206 -0.54 -1.01 -3.48
C TYR A 206 -0.72 -0.20 -2.20
N ASP A 207 -0.40 -0.77 -1.03
CA ASP A 207 -0.66 -0.15 0.28
C ASP A 207 0.24 1.06 0.55
N GLU A 208 1.53 1.00 0.18
CA GLU A 208 2.48 2.08 0.50
C GLU A 208 2.61 3.16 -0.59
N ILE A 209 2.20 2.90 -1.84
CA ILE A 209 2.41 3.82 -2.97
C ILE A 209 1.10 4.18 -3.66
N LEU A 210 0.41 3.22 -4.28
CA LEU A 210 -0.75 3.53 -5.13
C LEU A 210 -1.97 4.01 -4.33
N VAL A 211 -2.29 3.38 -3.20
CA VAL A 211 -3.42 3.79 -2.35
C VAL A 211 -3.24 5.22 -1.83
N PRO A 212 -2.09 5.60 -1.22
CA PRO A 212 -1.85 6.98 -0.82
C PRO A 212 -1.90 7.98 -1.98
N ALA A 213 -1.29 7.65 -3.14
CA ALA A 213 -1.31 8.52 -4.31
C ALA A 213 -2.74 8.76 -4.80
N HIS A 214 -3.57 7.72 -4.85
CA HIS A 214 -4.97 7.83 -5.24
C HIS A 214 -5.79 8.67 -4.25
N HIS A 215 -5.57 8.50 -2.94
CA HIS A 215 -6.23 9.32 -1.92
C HIS A 215 -5.84 10.79 -2.05
N GLU A 216 -4.55 11.09 -2.27
CA GLU A 216 -4.10 12.47 -2.53
C GLU A 216 -4.80 13.07 -3.75
N VAL A 217 -4.89 12.32 -4.87
CA VAL A 217 -5.58 12.77 -6.07
C VAL A 217 -7.06 13.04 -5.80
N LEU A 218 -7.76 12.11 -5.14
CA LEU A 218 -9.18 12.26 -4.86
C LEU A 218 -9.48 13.41 -3.91
N GLU A 219 -8.70 13.55 -2.83
CA GLU A 219 -8.87 14.63 -1.87
C GLU A 219 -8.67 16.01 -2.52
N VAL A 220 -7.57 16.19 -3.26
CA VAL A 220 -7.32 17.44 -3.97
C VAL A 220 -8.40 17.68 -5.03
N ALA A 221 -8.79 16.67 -5.78
CA ALA A 221 -9.83 16.83 -6.80
C ALA A 221 -11.14 17.34 -6.18
N GLN A 222 -11.59 16.74 -5.07
CA GLN A 222 -12.79 17.16 -4.35
C GLN A 222 -12.70 18.61 -3.84
N GLN A 223 -11.53 19.04 -3.35
CA GLN A 223 -11.29 20.43 -2.95
C GLN A 223 -11.41 21.43 -4.12
N HIS A 224 -11.22 20.96 -5.35
CA HIS A 224 -11.23 21.77 -6.58
C HIS A 224 -12.47 21.53 -7.46
N GLY A 225 -13.59 21.09 -6.87
CA GLY A 225 -14.89 21.01 -7.55
C GLY A 225 -15.11 19.73 -8.36
N PHE A 226 -14.39 18.66 -8.06
CA PHE A 226 -14.68 17.32 -8.58
C PHE A 226 -16.06 16.84 -8.10
N GLY A 227 -16.81 16.15 -8.97
CA GLY A 227 -18.23 15.85 -8.73
C GLY A 227 -19.13 16.25 -9.90
N ARG A 228 -18.97 15.62 -11.06
CA ARG A 228 -19.84 15.91 -12.23
C ARG A 228 -21.29 15.48 -11.97
N PRO A 229 -22.30 16.18 -12.56
CA PRO A 229 -23.71 15.87 -12.34
C PRO A 229 -24.11 14.43 -12.68
N GLU A 230 -23.44 13.81 -13.65
CA GLU A 230 -23.76 12.44 -14.07
C GLU A 230 -23.40 11.38 -13.01
N TYR A 231 -22.52 11.71 -12.07
CA TYR A 231 -22.11 10.85 -10.96
C TYR A 231 -22.70 11.28 -9.61
N ALA A 232 -23.66 12.22 -9.61
CA ALA A 232 -24.25 12.74 -8.38
C ALA A 232 -24.88 11.62 -7.52
N GLY A 233 -24.51 11.60 -6.23
CA GLY A 233 -24.99 10.60 -5.28
C GLY A 233 -24.36 9.20 -5.43
N GLN A 234 -23.41 9.04 -6.34
CA GLN A 234 -22.68 7.79 -6.52
C GLN A 234 -21.38 7.79 -5.71
N ASP A 235 -20.73 6.63 -5.67
CA ASP A 235 -19.39 6.48 -5.11
C ASP A 235 -18.38 7.33 -5.90
N PRO A 236 -17.65 8.27 -5.26
CA PRO A 236 -16.65 9.11 -5.93
C PRO A 236 -15.54 8.33 -6.65
N GLN A 237 -15.30 7.08 -6.26
CA GLN A 237 -14.33 6.21 -6.92
C GLN A 237 -14.71 5.90 -8.38
N ILE A 238 -16.01 5.90 -8.70
CA ILE A 238 -16.51 5.64 -10.05
C ILE A 238 -16.12 6.80 -10.97
N GLU A 239 -16.39 8.04 -10.56
CA GLU A 239 -15.97 9.23 -11.31
C GLU A 239 -14.43 9.32 -11.38
N MET A 240 -13.73 9.01 -10.28
CA MET A 240 -12.27 9.04 -10.26
C MET A 240 -11.65 8.05 -11.25
N ALA A 241 -12.17 6.81 -11.33
CA ALA A 241 -11.71 5.83 -12.31
C ALA A 241 -11.93 6.33 -13.75
N ARG A 242 -13.08 6.95 -14.03
CA ARG A 242 -13.36 7.58 -15.32
C ARG A 242 -12.39 8.72 -15.61
N PHE A 243 -12.22 9.66 -14.67
CA PHE A 243 -11.35 10.83 -14.80
C PHE A 243 -9.92 10.42 -15.13
N LEU A 244 -9.33 9.47 -14.40
CA LEU A 244 -7.98 8.98 -14.66
C LEU A 244 -7.86 8.29 -16.02
N GLY A 245 -8.88 7.54 -16.42
CA GLY A 245 -8.95 6.91 -17.74
C GLY A 245 -9.05 7.92 -18.89
N TRP A 246 -9.90 8.95 -18.73
CA TRP A 246 -10.06 10.05 -19.66
C TRP A 246 -8.79 10.90 -19.77
N LEU A 247 -8.15 11.21 -18.65
CA LEU A 247 -6.90 11.98 -18.61
C LEU A 247 -5.81 11.27 -19.42
N ARG A 248 -5.69 9.94 -19.26
CA ARG A 248 -4.77 9.11 -20.05
C ARG A 248 -5.04 9.23 -21.55
N LEU A 249 -6.29 9.18 -21.97
CA LEU A 249 -6.67 9.20 -23.39
C LEU A 249 -6.47 10.57 -24.02
N THR A 250 -6.74 11.65 -23.28
CA THR A 250 -6.75 13.01 -23.82
C THR A 250 -5.41 13.71 -23.70
N GLN A 251 -4.65 13.45 -22.63
CA GLN A 251 -3.39 14.14 -22.33
C GLN A 251 -2.15 13.24 -22.42
N GLY A 252 -2.33 11.92 -22.33
CA GLY A 252 -1.24 10.95 -22.25
C GLY A 252 -1.18 9.93 -23.39
N SER A 253 -1.72 10.27 -24.57
CA SER A 253 -1.73 9.34 -25.71
C SER A 253 -0.31 8.92 -26.14
N GLY A 254 -0.14 7.67 -26.57
CA GLY A 254 1.18 7.12 -26.90
C GLY A 254 2.11 7.02 -25.68
N ASP A 255 3.32 7.57 -25.80
CA ASP A 255 4.33 7.64 -24.74
C ASP A 255 4.23 8.91 -23.87
N GLY A 256 3.30 9.84 -24.18
CA GLY A 256 3.20 11.14 -23.49
C GLY A 256 2.98 11.05 -21.97
N TRP A 257 2.37 9.97 -21.50
CA TRP A 257 2.24 9.71 -20.06
C TRP A 257 3.56 9.39 -19.35
N ARG A 258 4.54 8.80 -20.06
CA ARG A 258 5.90 8.54 -19.54
C ARG A 258 6.76 9.80 -19.57
N GLU A 259 6.59 10.61 -20.61
CA GLU A 259 7.35 11.85 -20.82
C GLU A 259 6.94 12.99 -19.88
N THR A 260 5.78 12.86 -19.22
CA THR A 260 5.27 13.87 -18.29
C THR A 260 6.21 14.04 -17.09
N SER A 261 6.51 15.28 -16.71
CA SER A 261 7.43 15.58 -15.60
C SER A 261 6.90 15.08 -14.26
N LEU A 262 7.78 14.44 -13.48
CA LEU A 262 7.51 14.07 -12.09
C LEU A 262 7.49 15.31 -11.19
N LEU A 263 6.64 15.27 -10.17
CA LEU A 263 6.43 16.35 -9.20
C LEU A 263 6.62 15.80 -7.79
N SER A 264 7.78 16.06 -7.20
CA SER A 264 8.09 15.61 -5.84
C SER A 264 7.36 16.41 -4.76
N ASP A 265 7.07 17.70 -4.99
CA ASP A 265 6.32 18.55 -4.07
C ASP A 265 4.81 18.30 -4.21
N SER A 266 4.12 18.08 -3.08
CA SER A 266 2.68 17.89 -3.06
C SER A 266 1.90 19.13 -3.50
N LYS A 267 2.45 20.34 -3.34
CA LYS A 267 1.82 21.58 -3.82
C LYS A 267 1.78 21.65 -5.34
N ASP A 268 2.87 21.25 -5.99
CA ASP A 268 2.94 21.23 -7.45
C ASP A 268 2.00 20.15 -8.00
N ARG A 269 1.94 18.98 -7.34
CA ARG A 269 0.94 17.95 -7.68
C ARG A 269 -0.47 18.47 -7.51
N ALA A 270 -0.76 19.15 -6.41
CA ALA A 270 -2.08 19.71 -6.15
C ALA A 270 -2.50 20.72 -7.22
N ALA A 271 -1.59 21.60 -7.65
CA ALA A 271 -1.85 22.56 -8.73
C ALA A 271 -2.16 21.86 -10.06
N ARG A 272 -1.41 20.81 -10.41
CA ARG A 272 -1.66 20.02 -11.63
C ARG A 272 -2.96 19.23 -11.56
N ILE A 273 -3.28 18.64 -10.42
CA ILE A 273 -4.56 17.95 -10.20
C ILE A 273 -5.71 18.94 -10.38
N ALA A 274 -5.63 20.12 -9.74
CA ALA A 274 -6.64 21.17 -9.86
C ALA A 274 -6.85 21.61 -11.31
N GLU A 275 -5.78 21.83 -12.07
CA GLU A 275 -5.84 22.18 -13.50
C GLU A 275 -6.65 21.14 -14.29
N TYR A 276 -6.29 19.86 -14.19
CA TYR A 276 -6.99 18.82 -14.95
C TYR A 276 -8.42 18.56 -14.46
N VAL A 277 -8.71 18.81 -13.18
CA VAL A 277 -10.08 18.75 -12.65
C VAL A 277 -10.95 19.85 -13.27
N GLN A 278 -10.43 21.06 -13.45
CA GLN A 278 -11.16 22.14 -14.14
C GLN A 278 -11.43 21.79 -15.61
N ILE A 279 -10.46 21.19 -16.30
CA ILE A 279 -10.65 20.72 -17.68
C ILE A 279 -11.69 19.58 -17.71
N TRP A 280 -11.61 18.64 -16.78
CA TRP A 280 -12.58 17.55 -16.65
C TRP A 280 -14.00 18.06 -16.44
N GLN A 281 -14.20 19.02 -15.54
CA GLN A 281 -15.52 19.60 -15.24
C GLN A 281 -16.08 20.41 -16.42
N SER A 282 -15.23 21.05 -17.22
CA SER A 282 -15.65 21.85 -18.38
C SER A 282 -15.73 21.06 -19.68
N THR A 283 -15.36 19.77 -19.69
CA THR A 283 -15.44 18.92 -20.89
C THR A 283 -16.88 18.46 -21.12
N ASP A 284 -17.44 18.77 -22.29
CA ASP A 284 -18.79 18.32 -22.68
C ASP A 284 -18.83 16.83 -23.02
N ASP A 285 -17.88 16.36 -23.85
CA ASP A 285 -17.78 14.96 -24.28
C ASP A 285 -16.69 14.22 -23.51
N THR A 286 -17.08 13.71 -22.34
CA THR A 286 -16.20 12.88 -21.51
C THR A 286 -16.11 11.44 -22.00
N VAL A 287 -16.83 11.03 -23.05
CA VAL A 287 -16.83 9.65 -23.58
C VAL A 287 -15.94 9.49 -24.82
N LYS A 288 -15.43 10.59 -25.36
CA LYS A 288 -14.58 10.62 -26.55
C LYS A 288 -13.36 9.70 -26.43
N GLY A 289 -13.29 8.72 -27.34
CA GLY A 289 -12.15 7.81 -27.50
C GLY A 289 -12.43 6.38 -27.08
N ASP A 290 -12.95 6.15 -25.87
CA ASP A 290 -13.24 4.81 -25.34
C ASP A 290 -14.73 4.51 -25.13
N MET A 291 -15.62 5.47 -25.40
CA MET A 291 -17.07 5.31 -25.39
C MET A 291 -17.65 4.85 -24.05
N TYR A 292 -16.95 5.08 -22.92
CA TYR A 292 -17.49 4.75 -21.60
C TYR A 292 -18.43 5.85 -21.13
N HIS A 293 -19.70 5.49 -20.96
CA HIS A 293 -20.75 6.35 -20.44
C HIS A 293 -20.89 6.18 -18.93
N ALA A 294 -21.08 7.29 -18.22
CA ALA A 294 -21.26 7.31 -16.77
C ALA A 294 -22.34 6.34 -16.28
N SER A 295 -23.51 6.30 -16.95
CA SER A 295 -24.62 5.40 -16.58
C SER A 295 -24.23 3.93 -16.64
N ALA A 296 -23.49 3.52 -17.68
CA ALA A 296 -23.03 2.15 -17.85
C ALA A 296 -21.95 1.80 -16.83
N GLU A 297 -21.03 2.72 -16.51
CA GLU A 297 -20.03 2.51 -15.45
C GLU A 297 -20.72 2.32 -14.09
N ILE A 298 -21.65 3.21 -13.74
CA ILE A 298 -22.41 3.14 -12.48
C ILE A 298 -23.15 1.80 -12.38
N GLU A 299 -23.85 1.40 -13.43
CA GLU A 299 -24.58 0.12 -13.48
C GLU A 299 -23.63 -1.08 -13.35
N ASN A 300 -22.51 -1.08 -14.06
CA ASN A 300 -21.52 -2.15 -14.00
C ASN A 300 -20.94 -2.31 -12.60
N ILE A 301 -20.58 -1.22 -11.92
CA ILE A 301 -20.03 -1.28 -10.56
C ILE A 301 -21.10 -1.69 -9.56
N ALA A 302 -22.34 -1.20 -9.70
CA ALA A 302 -23.46 -1.67 -8.88
C ALA A 302 -23.66 -3.19 -9.03
N ASN A 303 -23.63 -3.71 -10.26
CA ASN A 303 -23.75 -5.13 -10.53
C ASN A 303 -22.60 -5.96 -9.94
N ILE A 304 -21.35 -5.49 -10.01
CA ILE A 304 -20.23 -6.14 -9.33
C ILE A 304 -20.50 -6.25 -7.83
N ARG A 305 -20.93 -5.16 -7.19
CA ARG A 305 -21.18 -5.11 -5.75
C ARG A 305 -22.35 -5.99 -5.33
N THR A 306 -23.42 -6.02 -6.12
CA THR A 306 -24.60 -6.84 -5.82
C THR A 306 -24.34 -8.33 -6.05
N TYR A 307 -23.78 -8.69 -7.21
CA TYR A 307 -23.74 -10.09 -7.64
C TYR A 307 -22.41 -10.79 -7.36
N LEU A 308 -21.28 -10.08 -7.36
CA LEU A 308 -19.97 -10.70 -7.17
C LEU A 308 -19.48 -10.64 -5.71
N CYS A 309 -19.93 -9.65 -4.93
CA CYS A 309 -19.54 -9.53 -3.52
C CYS A 309 -20.45 -10.32 -2.56
N ASP A 310 -21.68 -10.66 -2.93
CA ASP A 310 -22.56 -11.53 -2.14
C ASP A 310 -22.34 -13.01 -2.54
N PRO A 311 -21.84 -13.87 -1.64
CA PRO A 311 -21.63 -15.28 -1.95
C PRO A 311 -22.89 -16.02 -2.39
N ASN A 312 -24.07 -15.64 -1.92
CA ASN A 312 -25.33 -16.31 -2.29
C ASN A 312 -25.76 -15.96 -3.71
N GLU A 313 -25.56 -14.69 -4.12
CA GLU A 313 -25.87 -14.25 -5.48
C GLU A 313 -24.83 -14.83 -6.46
N LEU A 314 -23.55 -14.74 -6.11
CA LEU A 314 -22.43 -15.26 -6.92
C LEU A 314 -22.62 -16.74 -7.27
N ASP A 315 -23.08 -17.55 -6.32
CA ASP A 315 -23.23 -19.00 -6.47
C ASP A 315 -24.38 -19.41 -7.41
N ARG A 316 -25.29 -18.48 -7.70
CA ARG A 316 -26.43 -18.70 -8.60
C ARG A 316 -26.15 -18.28 -10.04
N LEU A 317 -25.07 -17.55 -10.28
CA LEU A 317 -24.77 -17.01 -11.60
C LEU A 317 -24.41 -18.12 -12.58
N SER A 318 -25.00 -18.05 -13.77
CA SER A 318 -24.50 -18.76 -14.94
C SER A 318 -23.13 -18.19 -15.37
N PHE A 319 -22.42 -18.94 -16.21
CA PHE A 319 -21.15 -18.46 -16.78
C PHE A 319 -21.33 -17.13 -17.55
N ASP A 320 -22.45 -16.96 -18.25
CA ASP A 320 -22.73 -15.76 -19.03
C ASP A 320 -22.99 -14.53 -18.16
N GLU A 321 -23.70 -14.70 -17.05
CA GLU A 321 -23.92 -13.64 -16.08
C GLU A 321 -22.63 -13.26 -15.36
N LEU A 322 -21.87 -14.26 -14.90
CA LEU A 322 -20.57 -14.05 -14.28
C LEU A 322 -19.60 -13.32 -15.22
N PHE A 323 -19.51 -13.75 -16.48
CA PHE A 323 -18.69 -13.08 -17.50
C PHE A 323 -19.13 -11.62 -17.71
N ARG A 324 -20.44 -11.37 -17.82
CA ARG A 324 -20.99 -10.02 -18.00
C ARG A 324 -20.59 -9.09 -16.85
N HIS A 325 -20.69 -9.55 -15.61
CA HIS A 325 -20.29 -8.74 -14.45
C HIS A 325 -18.77 -8.52 -14.38
N LEU A 326 -17.97 -9.54 -14.72
CA LEU A 326 -16.51 -9.39 -14.81
C LEU A 326 -16.08 -8.39 -15.89
N THR A 327 -16.82 -8.26 -16.99
CA THR A 327 -16.54 -7.24 -18.03
C THR A 327 -16.83 -5.81 -17.58
N GLY A 328 -17.45 -5.62 -16.41
CA GLY A 328 -17.50 -4.31 -15.74
C GLY A 328 -16.12 -3.83 -15.28
N CYS A 329 -15.13 -4.71 -15.15
CA CYS A 329 -13.74 -4.33 -14.94
C CYS A 329 -13.06 -3.99 -16.28
N HIS A 330 -12.56 -2.77 -16.41
CA HIS A 330 -11.90 -2.30 -17.63
C HIS A 330 -10.68 -3.14 -17.98
N ALA A 331 -9.86 -3.57 -17.02
CA ALA A 331 -8.70 -4.41 -17.25
C ALA A 331 -9.06 -5.75 -17.89
N PHE A 332 -10.25 -6.28 -17.60
CA PHE A 332 -10.72 -7.51 -18.23
C PHE A 332 -11.25 -7.25 -19.64
N LEU A 333 -11.99 -6.16 -19.84
CA LEU A 333 -12.50 -5.76 -21.16
C LEU A 333 -11.37 -5.34 -22.12
N GLU A 334 -10.30 -4.73 -21.63
CA GLU A 334 -9.11 -4.37 -22.43
C GLU A 334 -8.35 -5.59 -22.97
N ARG A 335 -8.76 -6.81 -22.59
CA ARG A 335 -8.24 -8.04 -23.17
C ARG A 335 -8.79 -8.36 -24.56
N LEU A 336 -9.88 -7.71 -24.99
CA LEU A 336 -10.52 -7.93 -26.29
C LEU A 336 -9.53 -8.03 -27.47
N PRO A 337 -8.53 -7.12 -27.62
CA PRO A 337 -7.62 -7.16 -28.76
C PRO A 337 -6.63 -8.33 -28.74
N PHE A 338 -6.43 -8.97 -27.58
CA PHE A 338 -5.47 -10.06 -27.37
C PHE A 338 -6.09 -11.45 -27.53
N VAL A 339 -7.39 -11.53 -27.81
CA VAL A 339 -8.08 -12.79 -28.06
C VAL A 339 -7.84 -13.24 -29.50
N SER A 340 -7.58 -14.54 -29.70
CA SER A 340 -7.35 -15.09 -31.04
C SER A 340 -8.57 -14.86 -31.96
N LYS A 341 -8.29 -14.38 -33.18
CA LYS A 341 -9.27 -14.22 -34.26
C LYS A 341 -9.67 -15.55 -34.91
N ASP A 342 -9.07 -16.66 -34.51
CA ASP A 342 -9.43 -18.00 -35.01
C ASP A 342 -10.62 -18.59 -34.22
N ILE A 343 -11.04 -17.94 -33.13
CA ILE A 343 -12.18 -18.38 -32.32
C ILE A 343 -13.47 -17.99 -33.02
N GLY A 344 -13.96 -18.88 -33.89
CA GLY A 344 -15.25 -18.73 -34.60
C GLY A 344 -15.25 -17.66 -35.69
N ASP A 345 -16.15 -17.83 -36.66
CA ASP A 345 -16.39 -16.87 -37.73
C ASP A 345 -17.52 -15.90 -37.34
N ASN A 346 -17.43 -14.65 -37.80
CA ASN A 346 -18.45 -13.61 -37.59
C ASN A 346 -18.80 -13.26 -36.12
N LEU A 347 -17.93 -13.62 -35.16
CA LEU A 347 -18.09 -13.24 -33.75
C LEU A 347 -17.49 -11.87 -33.45
N SER A 348 -18.19 -11.08 -32.64
CA SER A 348 -17.68 -9.86 -32.03
C SER A 348 -16.50 -10.14 -31.10
N GLY A 349 -15.71 -9.12 -30.79
CA GLY A 349 -14.61 -9.26 -29.83
C GLY A 349 -15.08 -9.79 -28.47
N LEU A 350 -16.24 -9.34 -28.01
CA LEU A 350 -16.81 -9.72 -26.71
C LEU A 350 -17.19 -11.20 -26.68
N GLU A 351 -17.82 -11.70 -27.74
CA GLU A 351 -18.16 -13.12 -27.89
C GLU A 351 -16.90 -13.99 -27.92
N ARG A 352 -15.85 -13.55 -28.63
CA ARG A 352 -14.57 -14.26 -28.66
C ARG A 352 -13.91 -14.30 -27.28
N LEU A 353 -13.89 -13.17 -26.56
CA LEU A 353 -13.34 -13.10 -25.20
C LEU A 353 -14.11 -14.03 -24.25
N ARG A 354 -15.43 -14.07 -24.35
CA ARG A 354 -16.30 -14.96 -23.57
C ARG A 354 -15.96 -16.43 -23.82
N ILE A 355 -15.86 -16.84 -25.09
CA ILE A 355 -15.53 -18.22 -25.48
C ILE A 355 -14.10 -18.60 -25.04
N ASP A 356 -13.12 -17.72 -25.27
CA ASP A 356 -11.73 -17.95 -24.86
C ASP A 356 -11.61 -18.12 -23.35
N PHE A 357 -12.27 -17.25 -22.59
CA PHE A 357 -12.25 -17.29 -21.13
C PHE A 357 -12.92 -18.56 -20.59
N GLN A 358 -14.07 -18.95 -21.14
CA GLN A 358 -14.77 -20.19 -20.77
C GLN A 358 -13.97 -21.45 -21.09
N LYS A 359 -13.29 -21.48 -22.25
CA LYS A 359 -12.44 -22.61 -22.62
C LYS A 359 -11.28 -22.80 -21.64
N LYS A 360 -10.81 -21.72 -21.02
CA LYS A 360 -9.64 -21.71 -20.15
C LYS A 360 -9.97 -21.84 -18.66
N ASN A 361 -11.21 -21.55 -18.26
CA ASN A 361 -11.64 -21.51 -16.86
C ASN A 361 -13.06 -22.08 -16.71
N THR A 362 -13.26 -23.04 -15.80
CA THR A 362 -14.61 -23.57 -15.51
C THR A 362 -15.40 -22.58 -14.66
N LEU A 363 -16.74 -22.68 -14.69
CA LEU A 363 -17.62 -21.85 -13.86
C LEU A 363 -17.24 -21.94 -12.39
N GLU A 364 -17.01 -23.16 -11.88
CA GLU A 364 -16.65 -23.43 -10.49
C GLU A 364 -15.33 -22.77 -10.12
N ALA A 365 -14.34 -22.77 -11.03
CA ALA A 365 -13.06 -22.13 -10.80
C ALA A 365 -13.20 -20.61 -10.71
N VAL A 366 -14.02 -19.99 -11.57
CA VAL A 366 -14.26 -18.55 -11.56
C VAL A 366 -15.02 -18.15 -10.29
N VAL A 367 -16.13 -18.83 -9.96
CA VAL A 367 -16.90 -18.60 -8.73
C VAL A 367 -16.02 -18.73 -7.49
N ARG A 368 -15.23 -19.81 -7.39
CA ARG A 368 -14.31 -20.04 -6.27
C ARG A 368 -13.30 -18.89 -6.13
N THR A 369 -12.77 -18.39 -7.23
CA THR A 369 -11.77 -17.31 -7.24
C THR A 369 -12.37 -15.98 -6.84
N VAL A 370 -13.51 -15.60 -7.44
CA VAL A 370 -14.21 -14.35 -7.12
C VAL A 370 -14.65 -14.33 -5.67
N ARG A 371 -15.24 -15.44 -5.19
CA ARG A 371 -15.66 -15.57 -3.78
C ARG A 371 -14.48 -15.42 -2.83
N TYR A 372 -13.36 -16.07 -3.14
CA TYR A 372 -12.14 -15.94 -2.35
C TYR A 372 -11.65 -14.50 -2.33
N LEU A 373 -11.48 -13.86 -3.48
CA LEU A 373 -10.98 -12.50 -3.57
C LEU A 373 -11.85 -11.50 -2.77
N LEU A 374 -13.17 -11.51 -3.00
CA LEU A 374 -14.09 -10.46 -2.53
C LEU A 374 -14.73 -10.75 -1.17
N ALA A 375 -14.99 -12.02 -0.85
CA ALA A 375 -15.68 -12.42 0.39
C ALA A 375 -14.83 -13.37 1.27
N GLY A 376 -13.60 -13.68 0.88
CA GLY A 376 -12.68 -14.48 1.68
C GLY A 376 -12.27 -13.78 2.97
N SER A 377 -12.02 -14.56 4.02
CA SER A 377 -11.43 -14.05 5.26
C SER A 377 -9.95 -13.70 5.07
N GLY A 378 -9.38 -13.00 6.04
CA GLY A 378 -7.97 -12.63 6.05
C GLY A 378 -7.66 -11.35 5.28
N ASP A 379 -6.39 -11.19 4.91
CA ASP A 379 -5.86 -9.98 4.29
C ASP A 379 -6.12 -9.93 2.78
N ALA A 380 -6.64 -8.80 2.30
CA ALA A 380 -7.04 -8.62 0.90
C ALA A 380 -5.87 -8.74 -0.10
N ILE A 381 -4.67 -8.30 0.27
CA ILE A 381 -3.48 -8.38 -0.60
C ILE A 381 -2.96 -9.82 -0.68
N GLU A 382 -3.03 -10.59 0.41
CA GLU A 382 -2.72 -12.01 0.35
C GLU A 382 -3.70 -12.76 -0.58
N ARG A 383 -5.00 -12.46 -0.48
CA ARG A 383 -5.99 -13.05 -1.39
C ARG A 383 -5.77 -12.65 -2.84
N ALA A 384 -5.44 -11.39 -3.10
CA ALA A 384 -5.08 -10.92 -4.43
C ALA A 384 -3.84 -11.64 -4.97
N TYR A 385 -2.78 -11.79 -4.18
CA TYR A 385 -1.57 -12.51 -4.55
C TYR A 385 -1.89 -13.95 -4.99
N ASP A 386 -2.72 -14.65 -4.21
CA ASP A 386 -3.16 -16.03 -4.50
C ASP A 386 -3.99 -16.14 -5.80
N CYS A 387 -4.74 -15.09 -6.15
CA CYS A 387 -5.47 -14.98 -7.42
C CYS A 387 -4.56 -14.66 -8.62
N VAL A 388 -3.35 -14.15 -8.41
CA VAL A 388 -2.40 -13.82 -9.50
C VAL A 388 -1.33 -14.92 -9.68
N TYR A 389 -0.81 -15.45 -8.58
CA TYR A 389 0.33 -16.37 -8.57
C TYR A 389 0.04 -17.71 -7.87
N GLY A 390 -1.03 -17.78 -7.06
CA GLY A 390 -1.37 -18.95 -6.27
C GLY A 390 -2.38 -19.90 -6.92
N SER A 391 -3.06 -20.67 -6.06
CA SER A 391 -4.01 -21.72 -6.46
C SER A 391 -5.37 -21.21 -6.94
N TYR A 392 -5.63 -19.90 -6.76
CA TYR A 392 -6.85 -19.22 -7.20
C TYR A 392 -6.65 -18.51 -8.54
N LYS A 393 -5.54 -18.76 -9.23
CA LYS A 393 -5.24 -18.13 -10.52
C LYS A 393 -6.23 -18.54 -11.61
N LEU A 394 -6.80 -17.54 -12.28
CA LEU A 394 -7.58 -17.70 -13.51
C LEU A 394 -6.75 -17.33 -14.74
N LYS A 395 -6.88 -18.12 -15.81
CA LYS A 395 -6.21 -17.87 -17.07
C LYS A 395 -6.84 -16.65 -17.75
N GLY A 396 -6.01 -15.63 -18.00
CA GLY A 396 -6.48 -14.38 -18.58
C GLY A 396 -7.13 -13.42 -17.58
N PHE A 397 -7.03 -13.68 -16.28
CA PHE A 397 -7.43 -12.71 -15.26
C PHE A 397 -6.17 -12.35 -14.47
N GLY A 398 -5.39 -11.41 -15.02
CA GLY A 398 -4.08 -11.04 -14.47
C GLY A 398 -4.18 -10.04 -13.31
N GLU A 399 -3.03 -9.56 -12.86
CA GLU A 399 -2.90 -8.63 -11.72
C GLU A 399 -3.81 -7.40 -11.84
N ALA A 400 -3.84 -6.74 -13.00
CA ALA A 400 -4.72 -5.59 -13.23
C ALA A 400 -6.21 -5.93 -13.10
N CYS A 401 -6.64 -7.12 -13.53
CA CYS A 401 -8.01 -7.58 -13.38
C CYS A 401 -8.34 -7.88 -11.90
N VAL A 402 -7.43 -8.56 -11.20
CA VAL A 402 -7.59 -8.91 -9.78
C VAL A 402 -7.70 -7.66 -8.92
N MET A 403 -6.80 -6.69 -9.13
CA MET A 403 -6.73 -5.50 -8.29
C MET A 403 -7.83 -4.48 -8.59
N GLU A 404 -8.30 -4.40 -9.84
CA GLU A 404 -9.49 -3.62 -10.17
C GLU A 404 -10.75 -4.22 -9.55
N LEU A 405 -10.97 -5.52 -9.72
CA LEU A 405 -12.12 -6.20 -9.15
C LEU A 405 -12.12 -6.10 -7.61
N LEU A 406 -10.96 -6.27 -6.98
CA LEU A 406 -10.81 -6.12 -5.53
C LEU A 406 -11.21 -4.71 -5.07
N GLY A 407 -10.76 -3.65 -5.73
CA GLY A 407 -11.11 -2.28 -5.35
C GLY A 407 -12.58 -1.94 -5.58
N TRP A 408 -13.25 -2.58 -6.54
CA TRP A 408 -14.70 -2.41 -6.70
C TRP A 408 -15.52 -3.08 -5.59
N GLY A 409 -15.02 -4.17 -5.01
CA GLY A 409 -15.68 -4.91 -3.95
C GLY A 409 -15.26 -4.54 -2.52
N ASP A 410 -14.06 -3.99 -2.31
CA ASP A 410 -13.58 -3.51 -1.01
C ASP A 410 -13.59 -1.98 -0.98
N THR A 411 -14.58 -1.40 -0.30
CA THR A 411 -14.76 0.07 -0.20
C THR A 411 -13.59 0.80 0.43
N LYS A 412 -12.65 0.09 1.08
CA LYS A 412 -11.43 0.69 1.66
C LYS A 412 -10.29 0.80 0.66
N ARG A 413 -10.44 0.28 -0.56
CA ARG A 413 -9.36 0.20 -1.56
C ARG A 413 -9.83 0.76 -2.89
N PRO A 414 -9.10 1.70 -3.50
CA PRO A 414 -9.38 2.14 -4.85
C PRO A 414 -9.21 1.01 -5.88
N PRO A 415 -9.97 1.03 -6.98
CA PRO A 415 -9.82 0.09 -8.09
C PRO A 415 -8.59 0.45 -8.93
N PHE A 416 -7.59 -0.45 -8.93
CA PHE A 416 -6.35 -0.24 -9.68
C PHE A 416 -6.24 -1.13 -10.92
N ASN A 417 -6.02 -0.50 -12.07
CA ASN A 417 -5.59 -1.14 -13.30
C ASN A 417 -4.53 -0.27 -13.99
N ASN A 418 -4.01 -0.72 -15.13
CA ASN A 418 -2.99 0.03 -15.87
C ASN A 418 -3.50 1.40 -16.35
N ARG A 419 -4.81 1.60 -16.55
CA ARG A 419 -5.37 2.90 -16.95
C ARG A 419 -5.27 3.91 -15.80
N SER A 420 -5.69 3.52 -14.59
CA SER A 420 -5.64 4.41 -13.43
C SER A 420 -4.21 4.71 -12.99
N ILE A 421 -3.31 3.73 -13.02
CA ILE A 421 -1.88 3.96 -12.70
C ILE A 421 -1.25 4.95 -13.69
N ARG A 422 -1.54 4.84 -15.00
CA ARG A 422 -1.07 5.80 -16.00
C ARG A 422 -1.66 7.20 -15.82
N GLY A 423 -2.94 7.28 -15.41
CA GLY A 423 -3.57 8.55 -15.02
C GLY A 423 -2.86 9.20 -13.82
N ILE A 424 -2.54 8.42 -12.79
CA ILE A 424 -1.77 8.90 -11.63
C ILE A 424 -0.37 9.37 -12.04
N ARG A 425 0.30 8.66 -12.96
CA ARG A 425 1.61 9.07 -13.50
C ARG A 425 1.57 10.42 -14.23
N LEU A 426 0.50 10.71 -14.98
CA LEU A 426 0.27 12.00 -15.66
C LEU A 426 0.11 13.16 -14.66
N LEU A 427 -0.42 12.88 -13.47
CA LEU A 427 -0.56 13.88 -12.40
C LEU A 427 0.77 14.18 -11.69
N GLY A 428 1.88 13.54 -12.11
CA GLY A 428 3.23 13.84 -11.63
C GLY A 428 3.78 12.86 -10.59
N PHE A 429 3.07 11.77 -10.29
CA PHE A 429 3.53 10.75 -9.35
C PHE A 429 4.52 9.78 -9.98
N ASP A 430 5.55 9.37 -9.25
CA ASP A 430 6.52 8.36 -9.71
C ASP A 430 5.98 6.93 -9.54
N VAL A 431 5.13 6.51 -10.48
CA VAL A 431 4.44 5.20 -10.44
C VAL A 431 4.53 4.41 -11.76
N GLU A 432 5.36 4.87 -12.71
CA GLU A 432 5.51 4.24 -14.02
C GLU A 432 5.97 2.78 -13.91
N HIS A 433 6.96 2.54 -13.05
CA HIS A 433 7.53 1.21 -12.78
C HIS A 433 6.52 0.24 -12.12
N LEU A 434 5.31 0.69 -11.79
CA LEU A 434 4.25 -0.10 -11.17
C LEU A 434 3.17 -0.55 -12.17
N VAL A 435 3.25 -0.17 -13.45
CA VAL A 435 2.32 -0.67 -14.48
C VAL A 435 2.54 -2.19 -14.67
N ALA A 436 1.46 -2.97 -14.63
CA ALA A 436 1.56 -4.42 -14.69
C ALA A 436 1.66 -4.94 -16.13
N GLY A 437 2.67 -5.74 -16.44
CA GLY A 437 2.75 -6.56 -17.65
C GLY A 437 2.71 -5.79 -18.98
N GLU A 438 3.71 -4.92 -19.19
CA GLU A 438 4.04 -4.45 -20.54
C GLU A 438 4.70 -5.54 -21.39
#